data_AF-W2TH51-F1
#
_entry.id   AF-W2TH51-F1
#
_cell.length_a   1.000
_cell.length_b   1.000
_cell.length_c   1.000
_cell.angle_alpha   90.00
_cell.angle_beta   90.00
_cell.angle_gamma   90.00
#
_symmetry.space_group_name_H-M   'P 1'
#
loop_
_entity.id
_entity.type
_entity.pdbx_description
1 polymer ?
#
loop_
_entity_poly.entity_id
_entity_poly.type
_entity_poly.pdbx_seq_one_letter_code
_entity_poly.pdbx_strand_id
1 'polypeptide(L)'
;MPYNYHYDMATSKAKVIFKLLFRWRGSVWRAVYVEYLFWLAAYGILSCIYRFALTKEQQGQFIITPTAANYTVVDLYFPFMSSLEFIFYVGWMKVAMELLNPFGEDDDDFDCNFLLDRNLTVCLFHKDP
;
A
#
# COMPACT_ATOMS: atom_id res chain seq x y z
N MET A 1 20.50 4.12 -36.11
CA MET A 1 20.64 3.48 -34.79
C MET A 1 19.26 3.00 -34.37
N PRO A 2 19.08 1.74 -33.97
CA PRO A 2 17.77 1.27 -33.50
C PRO A 2 17.49 1.91 -32.13
N TYR A 3 16.42 2.68 -32.06
CA TYR A 3 15.85 3.19 -30.82
C TYR A 3 15.49 1.99 -29.91
N ASN A 4 16.01 1.96 -28.69
CA ASN A 4 15.83 0.81 -27.81
C ASN A 4 14.61 1.03 -26.89
N TYR A 5 13.41 0.80 -27.44
CA TYR A 5 12.12 1.00 -26.76
C TYR A 5 11.98 0.26 -25.43
N HIS A 6 12.78 -0.79 -25.21
CA HIS A 6 12.69 -1.65 -24.03
C HIS A 6 13.02 -0.91 -22.72
N TYR A 7 13.87 0.13 -22.78
CA TYR A 7 14.25 0.94 -21.61
C TYR A 7 13.22 2.04 -21.31
N ASP A 8 12.68 2.68 -22.36
CA ASP A 8 11.65 3.72 -22.22
C ASP A 8 10.32 3.15 -21.74
N MET A 9 9.96 1.93 -22.16
CA MET A 9 8.78 1.22 -21.66
C MET A 9 8.89 0.85 -20.17
N ALA A 10 10.09 0.53 -19.67
CA ALA A 10 10.31 0.18 -18.26
C ALA A 10 10.37 1.43 -17.35
N THR A 11 11.04 2.50 -17.79
CA THR A 11 11.17 3.76 -17.02
C THR A 11 9.81 4.47 -16.85
N SER A 12 8.93 4.31 -17.84
CA SER A 12 7.57 4.87 -17.82
C SER A 12 6.74 4.29 -16.67
N LYS A 13 6.85 2.97 -16.41
CA LYS A 13 6.07 2.30 -15.36
C LYS A 13 6.51 2.70 -13.95
N ALA A 14 7.81 2.83 -13.70
CA ALA A 14 8.31 3.22 -12.38
C ALA A 14 7.86 4.63 -11.99
N LYS A 15 7.91 5.59 -12.91
CA LYS A 15 7.48 6.97 -12.65
C LYS A 15 5.97 7.07 -12.39
N VAL A 16 5.18 6.24 -13.06
CA VAL A 16 3.73 6.12 -12.82
C VAL A 16 3.47 5.58 -11.42
N ILE A 17 4.20 4.55 -10.97
CA ILE A 17 4.09 4.01 -9.60
C ILE A 17 4.38 5.09 -8.54
N PHE A 18 5.46 5.87 -8.70
CA PHE A 18 5.75 6.97 -7.76
C PHE A 18 4.69 8.08 -7.80
N LYS A 19 4.11 8.36 -8.97
CA LYS A 19 3.04 9.35 -9.15
C LYS A 19 1.72 8.89 -8.52
N LEU A 20 1.39 7.60 -8.63
CA LEU A 20 0.25 6.96 -7.96
C LEU A 20 0.42 6.97 -6.44
N LEU A 21 1.62 6.62 -5.97
CA LEU A 21 1.96 6.60 -4.54
C LEU A 21 1.88 8.00 -3.91
N PHE A 22 2.18 9.07 -4.64
CA PHE A 22 2.07 10.45 -4.13
C PHE A 22 0.80 11.21 -4.55
N ARG A 23 -0.14 10.55 -5.23
CA ARG A 23 -1.44 11.16 -5.56
C ARG A 23 -2.22 11.38 -4.26
N TRP A 24 -2.73 12.59 -3.97
CA TRP A 24 -3.38 12.85 -2.67
C TRP A 24 -4.92 12.64 -2.66
N ARG A 25 -5.60 12.85 -3.80
CA ARG A 25 -7.06 12.68 -3.91
C ARG A 25 -7.37 11.25 -4.38
N GLY A 26 -7.88 10.40 -3.48
CA GLY A 26 -8.33 9.03 -3.80
C GLY A 26 -7.30 7.91 -3.65
N SER A 27 -6.06 8.22 -3.31
CA SER A 27 -4.94 7.25 -3.29
C SER A 27 -4.99 6.21 -2.18
N VAL A 28 -4.23 5.12 -2.41
CA VAL A 28 -3.76 4.07 -1.49
C VAL A 28 -3.67 4.51 -0.02
N TRP A 29 -3.19 5.73 0.26
CA TRP A 29 -3.10 6.26 1.62
C TRP A 29 -4.42 6.32 2.39
N ARG A 30 -5.56 6.55 1.71
CA ARG A 30 -6.87 6.50 2.37
C ARG A 30 -7.20 5.10 2.86
N ALA A 31 -6.84 4.08 2.08
CA ALA A 31 -7.04 2.69 2.46
C ALA A 31 -6.04 2.25 3.55
N VAL A 32 -4.76 2.61 3.43
CA VAL A 32 -3.73 2.28 4.43
C VAL A 32 -4.04 2.93 5.78
N TYR A 33 -4.45 4.20 5.77
CA TYR A 33 -4.68 4.95 7.01
C TYR A 33 -5.82 4.39 7.86
N VAL A 34 -6.89 3.88 7.23
CA VAL A 34 -8.01 3.26 7.96
C VAL A 34 -7.55 1.98 8.66
N GLU A 35 -6.86 1.09 7.95
CA GLU A 35 -6.32 -0.15 8.53
C GLU A 35 -5.26 0.14 9.60
N TYR A 36 -4.44 1.17 9.38
CA TYR A 36 -3.45 1.63 10.34
C TYR A 36 -4.09 2.17 11.63
N LEU A 37 -5.20 2.90 11.52
CA LEU A 37 -5.97 3.34 12.70
C LEU A 37 -6.52 2.15 13.51
N PHE A 38 -7.02 1.11 12.85
CA PHE A 38 -7.44 -0.12 13.54
C PHE A 38 -6.28 -0.79 14.27
N TRP A 39 -5.12 -0.86 13.63
CA TRP A 39 -3.92 -1.40 14.24
C TRP A 39 -3.46 -0.58 15.45
N LEU A 40 -3.46 0.75 15.35
CA LEU A 40 -3.16 1.64 16.48
C LEU A 40 -4.16 1.50 17.62
N ALA A 41 -5.46 1.34 17.33
CA ALA A 41 -6.47 1.11 18.34
C ALA A 41 -6.25 -0.23 19.07
N ALA A 42 -5.96 -1.30 18.33
CA ALA A 42 -5.64 -2.60 18.90
C ALA A 42 -4.37 -2.56 19.77
N TYR A 43 -3.32 -1.88 19.31
CA TYR A 43 -2.11 -1.66 20.08
C TYR A 43 -2.38 -0.82 21.34
N GLY A 44 -3.20 0.22 21.23
CA GLY A 44 -3.62 1.05 22.35
C GLY A 44 -4.37 0.24 23.42
N ILE A 45 -5.28 -0.63 23.00
CA ILE A 45 -6.00 -1.55 23.90
C ILE A 45 -5.01 -2.50 24.59
N LEU A 46 -4.06 -3.09 23.85
CA LEU A 46 -3.02 -3.94 24.43
C LEU A 46 -2.17 -3.18 25.46
N SER A 47 -1.80 -1.93 25.16
CA SER A 47 -1.06 -1.05 26.08
C SER A 47 -1.89 -0.72 27.33
N CYS A 48 -3.21 -0.51 27.19
CA CYS A 48 -4.13 -0.34 28.31
C CYS A 48 -4.24 -1.61 29.18
N ILE A 49 -4.36 -2.79 28.58
CA ILE A 49 -4.41 -4.07 29.31
C ILE A 49 -3.08 -4.29 30.06
N TYR A 50 -1.95 -4.06 29.40
CA TYR A 50 -0.63 -4.15 30.01
C TYR A 50 -0.52 -3.22 31.24
N ARG A 51 -1.06 -1.99 31.17
CA ARG A 51 -0.98 -1.01 32.27
C ARG A 51 -2.00 -1.21 33.40
N PHE A 52 -3.24 -1.56 33.07
CA PHE A 52 -4.35 -1.55 34.03
C PHE A 52 -4.81 -2.94 34.47
N ALA A 53 -4.63 -3.97 33.65
CA ALA A 53 -5.17 -5.31 33.92
C ALA A 53 -4.10 -6.33 34.38
N LEU A 54 -2.83 -6.13 34.02
CA LEU A 54 -1.76 -7.09 34.27
C LEU A 54 -1.02 -6.79 35.60
N THR A 55 -0.90 -7.78 36.50
CA THR A 55 -0.11 -7.64 37.74
C THR A 55 1.39 -7.65 37.46
N LYS A 56 2.19 -7.06 38.37
CA LYS A 56 3.67 -6.92 38.26
C LYS A 56 4.38 -8.24 37.93
N GLU A 57 3.89 -9.36 38.48
CA GLU A 57 4.44 -10.70 38.25
C GLU A 57 4.18 -11.21 36.82
N GLN A 58 2.97 -10.98 36.30
CA GLN A 58 2.58 -11.33 34.93
C GLN A 58 3.27 -10.42 33.90
N GLN A 59 3.47 -9.14 34.22
CA GLN A 59 4.29 -8.23 33.41
C GLN A 59 5.73 -8.73 33.32
N GLY A 60 6.28 -9.22 34.44
CA GLY A 60 7.62 -9.81 34.48
C GLY A 60 7.79 -10.99 33.53
N GLN A 61 6.80 -11.89 33.44
CA GLN A 61 6.83 -13.03 32.50
C GLN A 61 6.83 -12.59 31.03
N PHE A 62 6.15 -11.49 30.70
CA PHE A 62 6.16 -10.94 29.35
C PHE A 62 7.53 -10.32 28.98
N ILE A 63 8.24 -9.77 29.97
CA ILE A 63 9.54 -9.09 29.81
C ILE A 63 10.75 -10.08 29.79
N ILE A 64 10.56 -11.36 30.12
CA ILE A 64 11.67 -12.34 30.15
C ILE A 64 11.99 -12.91 28.74
N THR A 65 11.19 -12.61 27.73
CA THR A 65 11.53 -12.93 26.33
C THR A 65 12.80 -12.15 25.93
N PRO A 66 13.81 -12.70 25.22
CA PRO A 66 15.05 -11.97 24.90
C PRO A 66 14.86 -10.69 24.06
N THR A 67 13.72 -10.55 23.39
CA THR A 67 13.26 -9.30 22.73
C THR A 67 12.99 -8.19 23.76
N ALA A 68 12.65 -8.61 24.97
CA ALA A 68 12.49 -7.99 26.28
C ALA A 68 13.24 -6.71 26.64
N ALA A 69 14.55 -6.83 26.46
CA ALA A 69 15.53 -6.03 27.18
C ALA A 69 15.88 -4.73 26.46
N ASN A 70 15.42 -4.57 25.22
CA ASN A 70 15.71 -3.41 24.36
C ASN A 70 14.51 -2.50 24.12
N TYR A 71 13.43 -2.64 24.88
CA TYR A 71 12.29 -1.74 24.74
C TYR A 71 12.60 -0.37 25.32
N THR A 72 12.58 0.63 24.47
CA THR A 72 12.61 2.01 24.93
C THR A 72 11.24 2.36 25.51
N VAL A 73 11.19 3.26 26.51
CA VAL A 73 9.91 3.81 27.00
C VAL A 73 9.07 4.39 25.87
N VAL A 74 9.71 4.84 24.79
CA VAL A 74 9.07 5.38 23.59
C VAL A 74 8.28 4.29 22.85
N ASP A 75 8.85 3.09 22.69
CA ASP A 75 8.17 1.95 22.03
C ASP A 75 6.95 1.46 22.81
N LEU A 76 6.86 1.72 24.12
CA LEU A 76 5.70 1.38 24.95
C LEU A 76 4.50 2.33 24.76
N TYR A 77 4.76 3.59 24.40
CA TYR A 77 3.72 4.58 24.10
C TYR A 77 3.31 4.52 22.64
N PHE A 78 4.30 4.36 21.74
CA PHE A 78 4.06 4.31 20.32
C PHE A 78 5.03 3.34 19.65
N PRO A 79 4.55 2.26 19.01
CA PRO A 79 5.38 1.23 18.41
C PRO A 79 5.93 1.71 17.06
N PHE A 80 6.99 2.52 17.09
CA PHE A 80 7.53 3.16 15.89
C PHE A 80 7.98 2.16 14.82
N MET A 81 8.74 1.14 15.24
CA MET A 81 9.24 0.12 14.29
C MET A 81 8.11 -0.68 13.65
N SER A 82 7.16 -1.18 14.44
CA SER A 82 6.03 -1.94 13.89
C SER A 82 5.10 -1.07 13.04
N SER A 83 5.01 0.23 13.34
CA SER A 83 4.28 1.18 12.50
C SER A 83 4.93 1.33 11.11
N LEU A 84 6.26 1.44 11.06
CA LEU A 84 7.00 1.46 9.79
C LEU A 84 6.82 0.15 9.03
N GLU A 85 7.01 -1.00 9.69
CA GLU A 85 6.80 -2.31 9.09
C GLU A 85 5.40 -2.44 8.48
N PHE A 86 4.36 -2.04 9.22
CA PHE A 86 2.99 -2.05 8.73
C PHE A 86 2.82 -1.19 7.47
N ILE A 87 3.33 0.05 7.50
CA ILE A 87 3.23 0.97 6.36
C ILE A 87 3.97 0.42 5.15
N PHE A 88 5.15 -0.19 5.33
CA PHE A 88 5.88 -0.81 4.23
C PHE A 88 5.12 -2.04 3.70
N TYR A 89 4.71 -2.99 4.54
CA TYR A 89 4.02 -4.20 4.06
C TYR A 89 2.67 -3.89 3.40
N VAL A 90 1.80 -3.16 4.09
CA VAL A 90 0.45 -2.84 3.59
C VAL A 90 0.51 -1.83 2.46
N GLY A 91 1.39 -0.83 2.56
CA GLY A 91 1.59 0.15 1.49
C GLY A 91 2.07 -0.51 0.20
N TRP A 92 3.07 -1.37 0.26
CA TRP A 92 3.55 -2.10 -0.92
C TRP A 92 2.52 -3.10 -1.46
N MET A 93 1.77 -3.79 -0.59
CA MET A 93 0.72 -4.70 -1.02
C MET A 93 -0.42 -3.97 -1.74
N LYS A 94 -0.86 -2.82 -1.23
CA LYS A 94 -1.92 -2.03 -1.88
C LYS A 94 -1.46 -1.42 -3.21
N VAL A 95 -0.19 -0.99 -3.30
CA VAL A 95 0.40 -0.58 -4.58
C VAL A 95 0.40 -1.74 -5.58
N ALA A 96 0.75 -2.95 -5.14
CA ALA A 96 0.71 -4.12 -6.00
C ALA A 96 -0.72 -4.50 -6.44
N MET A 97 -1.72 -4.26 -5.58
CA MET A 97 -3.14 -4.49 -5.90
C MET A 97 -3.63 -3.56 -7.00
N GLU A 98 -3.24 -2.29 -6.94
CA GLU A 98 -3.55 -1.31 -8.00
C GLU A 98 -2.94 -1.77 -9.35
N LEU A 99 -1.68 -2.21 -9.32
CA LEU A 99 -0.99 -2.68 -10.53
C LEU A 99 -1.55 -3.99 -11.09
N LEU A 100 -2.29 -4.76 -10.29
CA LEU A 100 -2.94 -5.99 -10.73
C LEU A 100 -4.23 -5.72 -11.52
N ASN A 101 -4.84 -4.53 -11.38
CA ASN A 101 -6.05 -4.16 -12.11
C ASN A 101 -5.78 -3.10 -13.21
N PRO A 102 -5.05 -3.43 -14.29
CA PRO A 102 -4.65 -2.48 -15.34
C PRO A 102 -5.79 -2.00 -16.27
N PHE A 103 -7.04 -2.36 -15.95
CA PHE A 103 -8.25 -2.11 -16.74
C PHE A 103 -9.34 -1.37 -15.94
N GLY A 104 -8.98 -0.75 -14.81
CA GLY A 104 -9.90 0.08 -14.05
C GLY A 104 -10.19 1.42 -14.76
N GLU A 105 -10.81 2.33 -14.01
CA GLU A 105 -11.05 3.72 -14.44
C GLU A 105 -9.97 4.68 -13.91
N ASP A 106 -8.86 4.17 -13.36
CA ASP A 106 -7.81 5.05 -12.84
C ASP A 106 -7.06 5.73 -13.99
N ASP A 107 -6.57 6.96 -13.77
CA ASP A 107 -5.95 7.76 -14.85
C ASP A 107 -4.70 7.10 -15.50
N ASP A 108 -4.19 6.03 -14.90
CA ASP A 108 -3.01 5.28 -15.34
C ASP A 108 -3.36 3.90 -15.94
N ASP A 109 -4.66 3.55 -16.03
CA ASP A 109 -5.18 2.34 -16.67
C ASP A 109 -5.21 2.43 -18.21
N PHE A 110 -5.34 1.27 -18.87
CA PHE A 110 -5.52 1.26 -20.32
C PHE A 110 -6.90 1.79 -20.69
N ASP A 111 -6.95 2.78 -21.58
CA ASP A 111 -8.18 3.31 -22.16
C ASP A 111 -8.79 2.32 -23.18
N CYS A 112 -9.31 1.22 -22.64
CA CYS A 112 -9.86 0.12 -23.42
C CYS A 112 -11.10 0.53 -24.23
N ASN A 113 -11.86 1.52 -23.75
CA ASN A 113 -12.99 2.08 -24.47
C ASN A 113 -12.51 2.73 -25.78
N PHE A 114 -11.47 3.56 -25.72
CA PHE A 114 -10.87 4.16 -26.91
C PHE A 114 -10.35 3.10 -27.90
N LEU A 115 -9.67 2.06 -27.40
CA LEU A 115 -9.14 0.99 -28.25
C LEU A 115 -10.26 0.16 -28.90
N LEU A 116 -11.34 -0.10 -28.18
CA LEU A 116 -12.51 -0.82 -28.68
C LEU A 116 -13.21 0.00 -29.77
N ASP A 117 -13.48 1.28 -29.54
CA ASP A 117 -14.14 2.18 -30.49
C ASP A 117 -13.33 2.34 -31.77
N ARG A 118 -12.00 2.47 -31.65
CA ARG A 118 -11.10 2.57 -32.81
C ARG A 118 -11.15 1.30 -33.66
N ASN A 119 -11.07 0.13 -33.02
CA ASN A 119 -11.09 -1.14 -33.75
C ASN A 119 -12.47 -1.40 -34.39
N LEU A 120 -13.57 -1.08 -33.69
CA LEU A 120 -14.92 -1.20 -34.24
C LEU A 120 -15.13 -0.27 -35.45
N THR A 121 -14.64 0.96 -35.34
CA THR A 121 -14.71 1.97 -36.41
C THR A 121 -13.95 1.52 -37.66
N VAL A 122 -12.72 1.02 -37.50
CA VAL A 122 -11.92 0.47 -38.62
C VAL A 122 -12.61 -0.75 -39.25
N CYS A 123 -13.19 -1.63 -38.45
CA CYS A 123 -13.95 -2.78 -38.94
C CYS A 123 -15.21 -2.39 -39.71
N LEU A 124 -15.93 -1.36 -39.25
CA LEU A 124 -17.12 -0.84 -39.93
C LEU A 124 -16.75 -0.18 -41.27
N PHE A 125 -15.72 0.67 -41.30
CA PHE A 125 -15.23 1.29 -42.53
C PHE A 125 -14.66 0.30 -43.55
N HIS A 126 -14.22 -0.88 -43.11
CA HIS A 126 -13.77 -1.94 -44.01
C HIS A 126 -14.93 -2.74 -44.62
N LYS A 127 -16.13 -2.68 -44.04
CA LYS A 127 -17.28 -3.49 -44.46
C LYS A 127 -18.20 -2.80 -45.46
N ASP A 128 -18.07 -1.48 -45.61
CA ASP A 128 -18.81 -0.69 -46.58
C ASP A 128 -17.92 -0.37 -47.81
N PRO A 129 -18.16 -0.98 -48.99
CA PRO A 129 -17.49 -0.61 -50.24
C PRO A 129 -17.98 0.73 -50.82
#